data_AF-A0A067SN77-F1
#
_entry.id   AF-A0A067SN77-F1
#
_cell.length_a   1.000
_cell.length_b   1.000
_cell.length_c   1.000
_cell.angle_alpha   90.00
_cell.angle_beta   90.00
_cell.angle_gamma   90.00
#
_symmetry.space_group_name_H-M   'P 1'
#
loop_
_entity.id
_entity.type
_entity.pdbx_description
1 polymer ?
#
loop_
_entity_poly.entity_id
_entity_poly.type
_entity_poly.pdbx_seq_one_letter_code
_entity_poly.pdbx_strand_id
1 'polypeptide(L)'
;MHCYFYDTHQTEQPEKAVKIQAWWRRMLEVRAAKRPLRRIFEGDVTGLTGLRCLVLIGVHDDVLGTWARAMIELGPEAIFVQALGEHSTSWLVLMRKASLLLLLSLAHEPKSSNASSYLDLLMVLLSKEHAIASSSVQGSAFCQGITDYLMEKRLYRLLGKAMSKLPIEDSTSLHLFLSLCALPLSSYPGNSPQMNTMYIDIFVCILSLPLLPNRLPLGSPSPIVSYLLTSLDNLTPSVIGFIGDSIGAFPSPNLAANVFMFVSPHYKKISTAAFASYLQLSTRLINKFKNHSWFPTDPLQSRILREPPKPQTNPVDYDSDFSDGGTEYEDSYLDEEQDKEDKYHFQLTVTYQAIKWLENVITSSHITDLLNATQSQASLLPHLVEYLSTIEVTWPSSQEEIRNTIIANSNGQVISYLYREIVRRSPLGQEEDSLIAFLDSEHTIDKHWRPIIFLADLYCKALETMDDQEFLGNVPGSPGCNPLTLEEVASFSAQLLNIVFTLYWRSLDYWSDDWDEPWDTQRVYVYSETELREKLLWCLLRIHTRE
;
A
#
# COMPACT_ATOMS: atom_id res chain seq x y z
N MET A 1 24.12 45.71 0.17
CA MET A 1 23.02 44.74 0.08
C MET A 1 22.54 44.17 1.44
N HIS A 2 23.06 44.66 2.58
CA HIS A 2 22.63 44.19 3.92
C HIS A 2 21.52 45.03 4.59
N CYS A 3 21.17 46.22 4.04
CA CYS A 3 20.17 47.11 4.66
C CYS A 3 18.72 46.88 4.19
N TYR A 4 18.47 46.19 3.07
CA TYR A 4 17.10 45.96 2.56
C TYR A 4 16.35 44.82 3.27
N PHE A 5 17.05 43.94 3.99
CA PHE A 5 16.43 42.82 4.72
C PHE A 5 15.95 43.20 6.14
N TYR A 6 16.39 44.34 6.68
CA TYR A 6 16.01 44.75 8.04
C TYR A 6 14.66 45.48 8.08
N ASP A 7 14.31 46.23 7.04
CA ASP A 7 13.04 46.98 6.99
C ASP A 7 11.82 46.08 6.76
N THR A 8 11.93 45.04 5.93
CA THR A 8 10.83 44.08 5.72
C THR A 8 10.53 43.27 7.00
N HIS A 9 11.55 43.01 7.82
CA HIS A 9 11.36 42.24 9.05
C HIS A 9 10.70 43.05 10.18
N GLN A 10 10.84 44.39 10.19
CA GLN A 10 10.20 45.25 11.19
C GLN A 10 8.73 45.53 10.91
N THR A 11 8.30 45.56 9.63
CA THR A 11 6.88 45.75 9.28
C THR A 11 6.05 44.47 9.39
N GLU A 12 6.66 43.28 9.22
CA GLU A 12 5.94 42.00 9.35
C GLU A 12 5.62 41.60 10.79
N GLN A 13 6.43 42.00 11.76
CA GLN A 13 6.21 41.67 13.18
C GLN A 13 4.91 42.23 13.77
N PRO A 14 4.56 43.52 13.59
CA PRO A 14 3.31 44.05 14.12
C PRO A 14 2.09 43.41 13.46
N GLU A 15 2.14 43.09 12.16
CA GLU A 15 1.03 42.41 11.48
C GLU A 15 0.79 41.00 12.02
N LYS A 16 1.87 40.23 12.25
CA LYS A 16 1.78 38.89 12.88
C LYS A 16 1.22 39.00 14.30
N ALA A 17 1.68 39.97 15.09
CA ALA A 17 1.18 40.20 16.44
C ALA A 17 -0.33 40.56 16.46
N VAL A 18 -0.79 41.42 15.54
CA VAL A 18 -2.21 41.78 15.42
C VAL A 18 -3.05 40.55 15.04
N LYS A 19 -2.57 39.71 14.12
CA LYS A 19 -3.24 38.45 13.75
C LYS A 19 -3.35 37.50 14.95
N ILE A 20 -2.27 37.33 15.71
CA ILE A 20 -2.27 36.48 16.92
C ILE A 20 -3.23 37.03 17.98
N GLN A 21 -3.26 38.34 18.22
CA GLN A 21 -4.18 38.95 19.18
C GLN A 21 -5.65 38.83 18.75
N ALA A 22 -5.94 39.04 17.47
CA ALA A 22 -7.28 38.88 16.93
C ALA A 22 -7.76 37.42 17.05
N TRP A 23 -6.89 36.46 16.71
CA TRP A 23 -7.14 35.05 16.91
C TRP A 23 -7.40 34.71 18.38
N TRP A 24 -6.57 35.21 19.30
CA TRP A 24 -6.74 34.96 20.74
C TRP A 24 -8.08 35.50 21.28
N ARG A 25 -8.46 36.73 20.91
CA ARG A 25 -9.76 37.31 21.30
C ARG A 25 -10.91 36.47 20.77
N ARG A 26 -10.85 36.06 19.50
CA ARG A 26 -11.85 35.17 18.90
C ARG A 26 -11.94 33.84 19.65
N MET A 27 -10.82 33.26 20.06
CA MET A 27 -10.80 32.02 20.86
C MET A 27 -11.43 32.20 22.23
N LEU A 28 -11.22 33.34 22.90
CA LEU A 28 -11.88 33.65 24.17
C LEU A 28 -13.40 33.76 24.01
N GLU A 29 -13.88 34.42 22.95
CA GLU A 29 -15.32 34.52 22.64
C GLU A 29 -15.93 33.16 22.34
N VAL A 30 -15.25 32.32 21.55
CA VAL A 30 -15.68 30.94 21.27
C VAL A 30 -15.77 30.12 22.55
N ARG A 31 -14.77 30.22 23.45
CA ARG A 31 -14.80 29.54 24.76
C ARG A 31 -15.97 30.02 25.61
N ALA A 32 -16.20 31.32 25.68
CA ALA A 32 -17.32 31.90 26.42
C ALA A 32 -18.67 31.41 25.87
N ALA A 33 -18.81 31.31 24.55
CA ALA A 33 -20.00 30.78 23.89
C ALA A 33 -20.21 29.26 24.11
N LYS A 34 -19.14 28.47 24.25
CA LYS A 34 -19.23 27.02 24.51
C LYS A 34 -19.64 26.68 25.94
N ARG A 35 -19.39 27.54 26.94
CA ARG A 35 -19.78 27.30 28.34
C ARG A 35 -21.28 27.04 28.55
N PRO A 36 -22.21 27.89 28.06
CA PRO A 36 -23.64 27.61 28.20
C PRO A 36 -24.05 26.34 27.44
N LEU A 37 -23.43 26.04 26.29
CA LEU A 37 -23.71 24.81 25.53
C LEU A 37 -23.34 23.55 26.31
N ARG A 38 -22.23 23.57 27.05
CA ARG A 38 -21.84 22.44 27.95
C ARG A 38 -22.90 22.18 29.01
N ARG A 39 -23.41 23.25 29.66
CA ARG A 39 -24.46 23.11 30.68
C ARG A 39 -25.76 22.53 30.10
N ILE A 40 -26.12 22.93 28.87
CA ILE A 40 -27.29 22.37 28.18
C ILE A 40 -27.05 20.90 27.85
N PHE A 41 -25.85 20.55 27.36
CA PHE A 41 -25.46 19.18 27.08
C PHE A 41 -25.50 18.28 28.33
N GLU A 42 -24.95 18.75 29.45
CA GLU A 42 -24.97 18.02 30.73
C GLU A 42 -26.39 17.70 31.22
N GLY A 43 -27.37 18.54 30.85
CA GLY A 43 -28.78 18.31 31.17
C GLY A 43 -29.51 17.33 30.23
N ASP A 44 -28.95 17.03 29.05
CA ASP A 44 -29.58 16.19 28.01
C ASP A 44 -28.54 15.37 27.24
N VAL A 45 -27.66 14.65 27.94
CA VAL A 45 -26.47 14.02 27.33
C VAL A 45 -26.83 13.13 26.13
N THR A 46 -27.86 12.30 26.26
CA THR A 46 -28.25 11.33 25.22
C THR A 46 -29.36 11.83 24.31
N GLY A 47 -29.90 13.04 24.53
CA GLY A 47 -30.99 13.57 23.71
C GLY A 47 -30.51 14.35 22.49
N LEU A 48 -31.48 14.72 21.65
CA LEU A 48 -31.21 15.46 20.41
C LEU A 48 -30.64 16.86 20.70
N THR A 49 -31.05 17.50 21.81
CA THR A 49 -30.55 18.83 22.18
C THR A 49 -29.10 18.74 22.64
N GLY A 50 -28.78 17.76 23.49
CA GLY A 50 -27.40 17.49 23.87
C GLY A 50 -26.52 17.18 22.66
N LEU A 51 -26.99 16.35 21.72
CA LEU A 51 -26.22 16.03 20.52
C LEU A 51 -25.95 17.27 19.65
N ARG A 52 -26.89 18.21 19.54
CA ARG A 52 -26.66 19.51 18.88
C ARG A 52 -25.57 20.31 19.60
N CYS A 53 -25.67 20.40 20.93
CA CYS A 53 -24.67 21.07 21.75
C CYS A 53 -23.28 20.43 21.60
N LEU A 54 -23.20 19.09 21.59
CA LEU A 54 -21.96 18.33 21.39
C LEU A 54 -21.29 18.71 20.07
N VAL A 55 -22.04 18.67 18.96
CA VAL A 55 -21.51 19.01 17.63
C VAL A 55 -21.01 20.47 17.58
N LEU A 56 -21.71 21.41 18.23
CA LEU A 56 -21.29 22.81 18.31
C LEU A 56 -20.09 23.05 19.25
N ILE A 57 -19.94 22.23 20.29
CA ILE A 57 -18.78 22.26 21.17
C ILE A 57 -17.54 21.73 20.42
N GLY A 58 -17.69 20.72 19.57
CA GLY A 58 -16.62 20.16 18.75
C GLY A 58 -15.78 19.10 19.49
N VAL A 59 -14.51 18.95 19.11
CA VAL A 59 -13.59 17.95 19.67
C VAL A 59 -13.15 18.38 21.07
N HIS A 60 -13.92 18.02 22.09
CA HIS A 60 -13.52 18.17 23.50
C HIS A 60 -13.62 16.83 24.20
N ASP A 61 -12.46 16.27 24.58
CA ASP A 61 -12.36 14.87 25.00
C ASP A 61 -13.31 14.51 26.15
N ASP A 62 -13.41 15.35 27.20
CA ASP A 62 -14.31 15.05 28.33
C ASP A 62 -15.80 15.02 27.96
N VAL A 63 -16.23 15.96 27.11
CA VAL A 63 -17.64 16.12 26.71
C VAL A 63 -18.02 14.98 25.76
N LEU A 64 -17.13 14.70 24.80
CA LEU A 64 -17.28 13.63 23.84
C LEU A 64 -17.22 12.24 24.51
N GLY A 65 -16.33 12.06 25.48
CA GLY A 65 -16.20 10.86 26.31
C GLY A 65 -17.43 10.62 27.17
N THR A 66 -17.98 11.68 27.77
CA THR A 66 -19.24 11.61 28.53
C THR A 66 -20.41 11.18 27.65
N TRP A 67 -20.52 11.78 26.45
CA TRP A 67 -21.53 11.37 25.48
C TRP A 67 -21.35 9.91 25.04
N ALA A 68 -20.12 9.52 24.66
CA ALA A 68 -19.85 8.19 24.13
C ALA A 68 -20.19 7.09 25.16
N ARG A 69 -19.79 7.27 26.41
CA ARG A 69 -20.13 6.35 27.52
C ARG A 69 -21.64 6.27 27.74
N ALA A 70 -22.33 7.41 27.81
CA ALA A 70 -23.77 7.44 27.99
C ALA A 70 -24.53 6.74 26.85
N MET A 71 -24.07 6.89 25.60
CA MET A 71 -24.65 6.20 24.45
C MET A 71 -24.39 4.69 24.50
N ILE A 72 -23.20 4.25 24.90
CA ILE A 72 -22.90 2.81 25.08
C ILE A 72 -23.77 2.21 26.19
N GLU A 73 -23.94 2.92 27.31
CA GLU A 73 -24.78 2.49 28.43
C GLU A 73 -26.27 2.33 28.06
N LEU A 74 -26.78 3.13 27.10
CA LEU A 74 -28.12 2.94 26.54
C LEU A 74 -28.26 1.61 25.79
N GLY A 75 -27.16 1.11 25.23
CA GLY A 75 -27.13 -0.10 24.39
C GLY A 75 -27.50 0.18 22.93
N PRO A 76 -27.06 -0.71 22.00
CA PRO A 76 -27.16 -0.48 20.57
C PRO A 76 -28.59 -0.32 20.08
N GLU A 77 -29.53 -1.12 20.60
CA GLU A 77 -30.94 -1.07 20.20
C GLU A 77 -31.58 0.29 20.52
N ALA A 78 -31.34 0.81 21.73
CA ALA A 78 -31.90 2.08 22.17
C ALA A 78 -31.38 3.27 21.35
N ILE A 79 -30.09 3.27 20.99
CA ILE A 79 -29.49 4.29 20.12
C ILE A 79 -30.25 4.38 18.80
N PHE A 80 -30.48 3.24 18.13
CA PHE A 80 -31.19 3.24 16.85
C PHE A 80 -32.67 3.54 16.98
N VAL A 81 -33.35 3.06 18.02
CA VAL A 81 -34.77 3.40 18.27
C VAL A 81 -34.95 4.90 18.42
N GLN A 82 -34.06 5.57 19.17
CA GLN A 82 -34.11 7.01 19.34
C GLN A 82 -33.77 7.75 18.04
N ALA A 83 -32.74 7.29 17.32
CA ALA A 83 -32.28 7.91 16.08
C ALA A 83 -33.25 7.74 14.90
N LEU A 84 -34.12 6.73 14.93
CA LEU A 84 -35.09 6.45 13.86
C LEU A 84 -36.51 6.99 14.17
N GLY A 85 -36.69 7.73 15.27
CA GLY A 85 -37.96 8.34 15.65
C GLY A 85 -38.37 9.55 14.79
N GLU A 86 -39.21 10.42 15.35
CA GLU A 86 -39.81 11.59 14.68
C GLU A 86 -38.78 12.55 14.04
N HIS A 87 -37.57 12.60 14.59
CA HIS A 87 -36.50 13.51 14.16
C HIS A 87 -35.34 12.80 13.47
N SER A 88 -35.59 11.69 12.78
CA SER A 88 -34.56 10.81 12.23
C SER A 88 -33.56 11.50 11.30
N THR A 89 -33.99 12.47 10.50
CA THR A 89 -33.11 13.26 9.63
C THR A 89 -32.14 14.14 10.43
N SER A 90 -32.61 14.78 11.50
CA SER A 90 -31.76 15.57 12.39
C SER A 90 -30.76 14.68 13.11
N TRP A 91 -31.20 13.52 13.60
CA TRP A 91 -30.33 12.52 14.21
C TRP A 91 -29.24 12.06 13.25
N LEU A 92 -29.58 11.72 12.01
CA LEU A 92 -28.59 11.25 11.03
C LEU A 92 -27.51 12.31 10.77
N VAL A 93 -27.89 13.56 10.54
CA VAL A 93 -26.94 14.66 10.29
C VAL A 93 -26.01 14.86 11.48
N LEU A 94 -26.55 14.84 12.69
CA LEU A 94 -25.76 15.06 13.89
C LEU A 94 -24.90 13.84 14.24
N MET A 95 -25.39 12.62 14.05
CA MET A 95 -24.62 11.39 14.26
C MET A 95 -23.46 11.27 13.29
N ARG A 96 -23.63 11.67 12.03
CA ARG A 96 -22.53 11.81 11.05
C ARG A 96 -21.42 12.71 11.58
N LYS A 97 -21.80 13.90 12.07
CA LYS A 97 -20.86 14.89 12.62
C LYS A 97 -20.20 14.39 13.91
N ALA A 98 -20.96 13.84 14.84
CA ALA A 98 -20.45 13.29 16.09
C ALA A 98 -19.49 12.11 15.84
N SER A 99 -19.82 11.21 14.91
CA SER A 99 -18.93 10.10 14.51
C SER A 99 -17.60 10.61 13.93
N LEU A 100 -17.64 11.69 13.13
CA LEU A 100 -16.41 12.33 12.65
C LEU A 100 -15.61 12.93 13.81
N LEU A 101 -16.25 13.58 14.79
CA LEU A 101 -15.56 14.13 15.97
C LEU A 101 -14.89 13.01 16.80
N LEU A 102 -15.55 11.86 17.00
CA LEU A 102 -14.96 10.68 17.64
C LEU A 102 -13.70 10.22 16.89
N LEU A 103 -13.80 10.11 15.56
CA LEU A 103 -12.70 9.67 14.72
C LEU A 103 -11.53 10.66 14.70
N LEU A 104 -11.80 11.97 14.67
CA LEU A 104 -10.79 13.02 14.76
C LEU A 104 -10.08 13.00 16.12
N SER A 105 -10.83 12.80 17.21
CA SER A 105 -10.28 12.63 18.54
C SER A 105 -9.35 11.41 18.62
N LEU A 106 -9.77 10.26 18.07
CA LEU A 106 -8.93 9.06 17.96
C LEU A 106 -7.67 9.28 17.11
N ALA A 107 -7.78 10.00 15.99
CA ALA A 107 -6.63 10.32 15.14
C ALA A 107 -5.64 11.28 15.82
N HIS A 108 -6.12 12.14 16.72
CA HIS A 108 -5.28 13.07 17.47
C HIS A 108 -4.60 12.37 18.66
N GLU A 109 -5.39 11.74 19.52
CA GLU A 109 -4.97 11.17 20.79
C GLU A 109 -5.55 9.75 21.00
N PRO A 110 -5.03 8.74 20.28
CA PRO A 110 -5.56 7.37 20.34
C PRO A 110 -5.35 6.68 21.70
N LYS A 111 -4.56 7.30 22.59
CA LYS A 111 -4.29 6.85 23.97
C LYS A 111 -5.16 7.55 25.02
N SER A 112 -6.10 8.40 24.59
CA SER A 112 -7.03 9.05 25.53
C SER A 112 -7.74 7.99 26.37
N SER A 113 -8.03 8.33 27.64
CA SER A 113 -8.84 7.50 28.52
C SER A 113 -10.22 7.16 27.96
N ASN A 114 -10.74 7.98 27.03
CA ASN A 114 -12.04 7.80 26.38
C ASN A 114 -11.94 7.06 25.03
N ALA A 115 -10.74 6.72 24.55
CA ALA A 115 -10.53 6.14 23.22
C ALA A 115 -11.27 4.81 23.01
N SER A 116 -11.33 3.95 24.04
CA SER A 116 -12.10 2.70 23.97
C SER A 116 -13.58 2.95 23.78
N SER A 117 -14.17 3.89 24.53
CA SER A 117 -15.58 4.28 24.39
C SER A 117 -15.87 4.89 23.01
N TYR A 118 -14.92 5.62 22.41
CA TYR A 118 -15.08 6.11 21.04
C TYR A 118 -15.12 4.98 20.02
N LEU A 119 -14.21 4.01 20.15
CA LEU A 119 -14.16 2.85 19.27
C LEU A 119 -15.41 2.00 19.41
N ASP A 120 -15.85 1.71 20.64
CA ASP A 120 -17.04 0.90 20.90
C ASP A 120 -18.30 1.55 20.33
N LEU A 121 -18.46 2.87 20.50
CA LEU A 121 -19.59 3.58 19.92
C LEU A 121 -19.53 3.62 18.38
N LEU A 122 -18.35 3.87 17.79
CA LEU A 122 -18.19 3.81 16.33
C LEU A 122 -18.47 2.41 15.79
N MET A 123 -18.08 1.36 16.51
CA MET A 123 -18.38 -0.02 16.15
C MET A 123 -19.89 -0.27 16.10
N VAL A 124 -20.64 0.25 17.08
CA VAL A 124 -22.11 0.17 17.09
C VAL A 124 -22.72 0.94 15.91
N LEU A 125 -22.29 2.18 15.69
CA LEU A 125 -22.86 3.08 14.67
C LEU A 125 -22.58 2.62 13.23
N LEU A 126 -21.46 1.94 13.00
CA LEU A 126 -21.05 1.43 11.67
C LEU A 126 -21.37 -0.05 11.46
N SER A 127 -21.90 -0.74 12.47
CA SER A 127 -22.27 -2.15 12.34
C SER A 127 -23.65 -2.32 11.75
N LYS A 128 -23.68 -2.84 10.52
CA LYS A 128 -24.92 -3.21 9.82
C LYS A 128 -25.76 -4.22 10.61
N GLU A 129 -25.12 -5.15 11.32
CA GLU A 129 -25.80 -6.17 12.13
C GLU A 129 -26.62 -5.53 13.26
N HIS A 130 -26.01 -4.62 14.03
CA HIS A 130 -26.70 -3.88 15.10
C HIS A 130 -27.83 -3.02 14.55
N ALA A 131 -27.64 -2.41 13.38
CA ALA A 131 -28.64 -1.57 12.75
C ALA A 131 -29.84 -2.38 12.20
N ILE A 132 -29.58 -3.58 11.66
CA ILE A 132 -30.65 -4.49 11.18
C ILE A 132 -31.44 -5.06 12.35
N ALA A 133 -30.76 -5.44 13.44
CA ALA A 133 -31.41 -6.02 14.62
C ALA A 133 -32.47 -5.08 15.24
N SER A 134 -32.25 -3.76 15.17
CA SER A 134 -33.14 -2.75 15.75
C SER A 134 -34.31 -2.32 14.86
N SER A 135 -34.10 -2.16 13.55
CA SER A 135 -35.13 -1.57 12.65
C SER A 135 -35.06 -2.07 11.20
N SER A 136 -34.45 -3.24 10.96
CA SER A 136 -34.31 -3.88 9.64
C SER A 136 -33.76 -2.94 8.55
N VAL A 137 -34.60 -2.48 7.62
CA VAL A 137 -34.21 -1.70 6.43
C VAL A 137 -33.83 -0.26 6.79
N GLN A 138 -34.57 0.40 7.67
CA GLN A 138 -34.31 1.81 8.02
C GLN A 138 -33.02 1.96 8.81
N GLY A 139 -32.74 1.03 9.73
CA GLY A 139 -31.48 0.98 10.46
C GLY A 139 -30.29 0.80 9.52
N SER A 140 -30.38 -0.15 8.57
CA SER A 140 -29.31 -0.34 7.58
C SER A 140 -29.05 0.92 6.74
N ALA A 141 -30.10 1.65 6.32
CA ALA A 141 -29.93 2.90 5.56
C ALA A 141 -29.32 4.02 6.41
N PHE A 142 -29.65 4.09 7.71
CA PHE A 142 -29.06 5.03 8.65
C PHE A 142 -27.57 4.78 8.87
N CYS A 143 -27.19 3.52 9.13
CA CYS A 143 -25.80 3.07 9.27
C CYS A 143 -24.99 3.35 7.99
N GLN A 144 -25.57 3.04 6.82
CA GLN A 144 -24.97 3.36 5.52
C GLN A 144 -24.73 4.88 5.39
N GLY A 145 -25.72 5.68 5.77
CA GLY A 145 -25.60 7.13 5.73
C GLY A 145 -24.46 7.68 6.59
N ILE A 146 -24.19 7.10 7.76
CA ILE A 146 -23.03 7.47 8.60
C ILE A 146 -21.74 7.01 7.93
N THR A 147 -21.70 5.77 7.43
CA THR A 147 -20.53 5.18 6.78
C THR A 147 -20.10 6.00 5.55
N ASP A 148 -21.05 6.34 4.66
CA ASP A 148 -20.81 7.17 3.48
C ASP A 148 -20.16 8.51 3.85
N TYR A 149 -20.66 9.15 4.91
CA TYR A 149 -20.14 10.42 5.38
C TYR A 149 -18.70 10.31 5.90
N LEU A 150 -18.39 9.26 6.67
CA LEU A 150 -17.03 9.06 7.18
C LEU A 150 -16.04 8.69 6.06
N MET A 151 -16.50 7.92 5.07
CA MET A 151 -15.70 7.61 3.89
C MET A 151 -15.35 8.86 3.08
N GLU A 152 -16.32 9.76 2.86
CA GLU A 152 -16.08 11.08 2.26
C GLU A 152 -15.06 11.89 3.06
N LYS A 153 -15.03 11.71 4.39
CA LYS A 153 -14.09 12.35 5.32
C LYS A 153 -12.83 11.52 5.59
N ARG A 154 -12.43 10.67 4.64
CA ARG A 154 -11.17 9.91 4.63
C ARG A 154 -11.01 9.00 5.87
N LEU A 155 -12.05 8.24 6.22
CA LEU A 155 -12.10 7.32 7.38
C LEU A 155 -10.80 6.56 7.63
N TYR A 156 -10.32 5.79 6.65
CA TYR A 156 -9.13 4.94 6.79
C TYR A 156 -7.84 5.73 6.95
N ARG A 157 -7.76 6.95 6.41
CA ARG A 157 -6.61 7.84 6.64
C ARG A 157 -6.54 8.28 8.09
N LEU A 158 -7.67 8.66 8.67
CA LEU A 158 -7.77 9.05 10.07
C LEU A 158 -7.48 7.85 11.00
N LEU A 159 -7.99 6.67 10.67
CA LEU A 159 -7.67 5.43 11.39
C LEU A 159 -6.18 5.07 11.28
N GLY A 160 -5.58 5.15 10.09
CA GLY A 160 -4.15 4.95 9.90
C GLY A 160 -3.30 5.92 10.71
N LYS A 161 -3.71 7.20 10.78
CA LYS A 161 -3.07 8.23 11.64
C LYS A 161 -3.18 7.90 13.12
N ALA A 162 -4.33 7.40 13.58
CA ALA A 162 -4.51 6.94 14.96
C ALA A 162 -3.60 5.75 15.26
N MET A 163 -3.62 4.73 14.40
CA MET A 163 -2.87 3.48 14.59
C MET A 163 -1.36 3.68 14.51
N SER A 164 -0.86 4.61 13.71
CA SER A 164 0.57 4.90 13.61
C SER A 164 1.14 5.53 14.89
N LYS A 165 0.31 6.25 15.66
CA LYS A 165 0.66 6.83 16.96
C LYS A 165 0.57 5.83 18.12
N LEU A 166 -0.11 4.70 17.93
CA LEU A 166 -0.13 3.63 18.93
C LEU A 166 1.28 3.00 19.04
N PRO A 167 1.74 2.69 20.27
CA PRO A 167 2.99 2.03 20.50
C PRO A 167 2.85 0.58 20.03
N ILE A 168 3.97 -0.06 19.71
CA ILE A 168 3.98 -1.40 19.11
C ILE A 168 3.50 -2.44 20.14
N GLU A 169 3.72 -2.16 21.42
CA GLU A 169 3.42 -3.05 22.55
C GLU A 169 1.91 -3.12 22.88
N ASP A 170 1.13 -2.08 22.57
CA ASP A 170 -0.30 -1.98 22.92
C ASP A 170 -1.19 -2.69 21.88
N SER A 171 -1.03 -4.02 21.78
CA SER A 171 -1.75 -4.86 20.81
C SER A 171 -3.26 -4.92 21.02
N THR A 172 -3.75 -4.73 22.25
CA THR A 172 -5.19 -4.84 22.58
C THR A 172 -6.02 -3.74 21.92
N SER A 173 -5.54 -2.49 21.96
CA SER A 173 -6.26 -1.36 21.37
C SER A 173 -6.27 -1.44 19.84
N LEU A 174 -5.17 -1.91 19.23
CA LEU A 174 -5.07 -2.05 17.79
C LEU A 174 -6.14 -2.98 17.20
N HIS A 175 -6.48 -4.06 17.91
CA HIS A 175 -7.52 -5.00 17.47
C HIS A 175 -8.88 -4.30 17.25
N LEU A 176 -9.25 -3.35 18.12
CA LEU A 176 -10.49 -2.58 17.98
C LEU A 176 -10.46 -1.68 16.74
N PHE A 177 -9.33 -1.02 16.46
CA PHE A 177 -9.16 -0.22 15.23
C PHE A 177 -9.29 -1.08 13.96
N LEU A 178 -8.69 -2.27 13.95
CA LEU A 178 -8.77 -3.18 12.80
C LEU A 178 -10.16 -3.76 12.62
N SER A 179 -10.87 -4.03 13.72
CA SER A 179 -12.28 -4.44 13.70
C SER A 179 -13.15 -3.32 13.10
N LEU A 180 -12.89 -2.07 13.49
CA LEU A 180 -13.58 -0.89 12.95
C LEU A 180 -13.32 -0.71 11.46
N CYS A 181 -12.11 -0.98 10.98
CA CYS A 181 -11.79 -0.96 9.54
C CYS A 181 -12.60 -1.99 8.74
N ALA A 182 -13.04 -3.10 9.35
CA ALA A 182 -13.78 -4.15 8.65
C ALA A 182 -15.28 -3.83 8.51
N LEU A 183 -15.86 -2.99 9.36
CA LEU A 183 -17.30 -2.73 9.36
C LEU A 183 -17.82 -2.09 8.07
N PRO A 184 -17.19 -1.05 7.50
CA PRO A 184 -17.65 -0.46 6.24
C PRO A 184 -17.73 -1.48 5.10
N LEU A 185 -16.83 -2.47 5.06
CA LEU A 185 -16.79 -3.50 4.00
C LEU A 185 -18.06 -4.35 3.95
N SER A 186 -18.79 -4.49 5.05
CA SER A 186 -20.09 -5.20 5.08
C SER A 186 -21.27 -4.35 4.57
N SER A 187 -21.07 -3.04 4.46
CA SER A 187 -22.10 -2.07 4.12
C SER A 187 -22.29 -1.93 2.60
N TYR A 188 -21.22 -2.08 1.82
CA TYR A 188 -21.25 -1.92 0.36
C TYR A 188 -21.33 -3.26 -0.38
N PRO A 189 -21.98 -3.29 -1.56
CA PRO A 189 -21.88 -4.43 -2.48
C PRO A 189 -20.43 -4.62 -2.94
N GLY A 190 -19.98 -5.88 -3.07
CA GLY A 190 -18.60 -6.21 -3.44
C GLY A 190 -18.10 -5.59 -4.76
N ASN A 191 -19.00 -5.33 -5.72
CA ASN A 191 -18.68 -4.77 -7.04
C ASN A 191 -18.87 -3.25 -7.14
N SER A 192 -19.09 -2.56 -6.02
CA SER A 192 -19.30 -1.10 -6.02
C SER A 192 -17.98 -0.34 -6.20
N PRO A 193 -17.98 0.83 -6.87
CA PRO A 193 -16.77 1.65 -6.97
C PRO A 193 -16.29 2.15 -5.59
N GLN A 194 -17.21 2.36 -4.65
CA GLN A 194 -16.88 2.70 -3.27
C GLN A 194 -16.03 1.60 -2.62
N MET A 195 -16.36 0.32 -2.84
CA MET A 195 -15.57 -0.80 -2.34
C MET A 195 -14.13 -0.75 -2.86
N ASN A 196 -13.92 -0.42 -4.14
CA ASN A 196 -12.58 -0.25 -4.72
C ASN A 196 -11.80 0.86 -4.02
N THR A 197 -12.43 2.01 -3.74
CA THR A 197 -11.81 3.08 -2.96
C THR A 197 -11.44 2.61 -1.55
N MET A 198 -12.29 1.82 -0.88
CA MET A 198 -11.97 1.26 0.42
C MET A 198 -10.77 0.32 0.38
N TYR A 199 -10.69 -0.55 -0.63
CA TYR A 199 -9.52 -1.40 -0.81
C TYR A 199 -8.27 -0.56 -0.94
N ILE A 200 -8.27 0.43 -1.83
CA ILE A 200 -7.10 1.31 -2.02
C ILE A 200 -6.70 1.94 -0.69
N ASP A 201 -7.65 2.56 0.02
CA ASP A 201 -7.38 3.22 1.30
C ASP A 201 -6.90 2.25 2.39
N ILE A 202 -7.44 1.03 2.47
CA ILE A 202 -6.97 0.01 3.42
C ILE A 202 -5.52 -0.39 3.11
N PHE A 203 -5.18 -0.65 1.85
CA PHE A 203 -3.81 -0.99 1.46
C PHE A 203 -2.85 0.16 1.72
N VAL A 204 -3.26 1.39 1.36
CA VAL A 204 -2.43 2.59 1.45
C VAL A 204 -2.27 3.09 2.89
N CYS A 205 -3.32 3.09 3.71
CA CYS A 205 -3.32 3.73 5.03
C CYS A 205 -3.18 2.75 6.19
N ILE A 206 -3.66 1.50 6.04
CA ILE A 206 -3.70 0.52 7.13
C ILE A 206 -2.62 -0.53 6.95
N LEU A 207 -2.57 -1.21 5.80
CA LEU A 207 -1.61 -2.29 5.55
C LEU A 207 -0.19 -1.79 5.29
N SER A 208 0.00 -0.49 5.05
CA SER A 208 1.32 0.15 4.97
C SER A 208 1.92 0.48 6.34
N LEU A 209 1.15 0.31 7.44
CA LEU A 209 1.63 0.61 8.78
C LEU A 209 2.85 -0.24 9.13
N PRO A 210 3.89 0.35 9.74
CA PRO A 210 5.14 -0.33 9.96
C PRO A 210 4.96 -1.39 11.05
N LEU A 211 5.53 -2.57 10.80
CA LEU A 211 5.51 -3.70 11.72
C LEU A 211 4.10 -4.24 12.00
N LEU A 212 3.12 -4.03 11.10
CA LEU A 212 1.73 -4.43 11.34
C LEU A 212 1.60 -5.91 11.77
N PRO A 213 2.28 -6.89 11.13
CA PRO A 213 2.25 -8.29 11.59
C PRO A 213 2.67 -8.48 13.05
N ASN A 214 3.63 -7.70 13.55
CA ASN A 214 4.10 -7.79 14.94
C ASN A 214 3.15 -7.15 15.95
N ARG A 215 2.26 -6.27 15.49
CA ARG A 215 1.26 -5.63 16.35
C ARG A 215 -0.01 -6.48 16.51
N LEU A 216 -0.14 -7.56 15.73
CA LEU A 216 -1.30 -8.46 15.77
C LEU A 216 -1.09 -9.61 16.75
N PRO A 217 -2.15 -10.07 17.44
CA PRO A 217 -2.07 -11.25 18.27
C PRO A 217 -1.81 -12.51 17.42
N LEU A 218 -0.81 -13.31 17.81
CA LEU A 218 -0.38 -14.51 17.07
C LEU A 218 -1.45 -15.63 16.98
N GLY A 219 -2.45 -15.61 17.87
CA GLY A 219 -3.42 -16.70 18.03
C GLY A 219 -4.74 -16.54 17.25
N SER A 220 -5.03 -15.37 16.70
CA SER A 220 -6.28 -15.11 16.00
C SER A 220 -6.04 -14.14 14.84
N PRO A 221 -6.28 -14.55 13.58
CA PRO A 221 -6.17 -13.62 12.46
C PRO A 221 -7.18 -12.50 12.68
N SER A 222 -6.70 -11.26 12.63
CA SER A 222 -7.58 -10.09 12.70
C SER A 222 -8.64 -10.17 11.58
N PRO A 223 -9.88 -9.72 11.81
CA PRO A 223 -10.93 -9.70 10.79
C PRO A 223 -10.46 -9.10 9.46
N ILE A 224 -9.62 -8.07 9.50
CA ILE A 224 -9.09 -7.44 8.29
C ILE A 224 -8.10 -8.33 7.52
N VAL A 225 -7.32 -9.16 8.23
CA VAL A 225 -6.38 -10.11 7.60
C VAL A 225 -7.16 -11.25 6.99
N SER A 226 -8.15 -11.79 7.71
CA SER A 226 -9.06 -12.79 7.16
C SER A 226 -9.77 -12.25 5.92
N TYR A 227 -10.30 -11.02 6.01
CA TYR A 227 -10.95 -10.35 4.89
C TYR A 227 -10.00 -10.22 3.70
N LEU A 228 -8.79 -9.66 3.91
CA LEU A 228 -7.76 -9.52 2.89
C LEU A 228 -7.52 -10.84 2.15
N LEU A 229 -7.25 -11.93 2.88
CA LEU A 229 -6.99 -13.24 2.28
C LEU A 229 -8.16 -13.76 1.44
N THR A 230 -9.41 -13.47 1.87
CA THR A 230 -10.61 -13.87 1.13
C THR A 230 -10.99 -12.93 0.00
N SER A 231 -10.49 -11.69 0.00
CA SER A 231 -10.92 -10.63 -0.90
C SER A 231 -9.86 -10.20 -1.91
N LEU A 232 -8.69 -10.84 -1.92
CA LEU A 232 -7.60 -10.56 -2.86
C LEU A 232 -8.04 -10.73 -4.31
N ASP A 233 -9.01 -11.61 -4.57
CA ASP A 233 -9.62 -11.83 -5.88
C ASP A 233 -10.39 -10.60 -6.41
N ASN A 234 -10.84 -9.72 -5.53
CA ASN A 234 -11.50 -8.46 -5.90
C ASN A 234 -10.51 -7.37 -6.34
N LEU A 235 -9.20 -7.58 -6.17
CA LEU A 235 -8.20 -6.63 -6.65
C LEU A 235 -8.02 -6.76 -8.16
N THR A 236 -8.79 -5.97 -8.90
CA THR A 236 -8.62 -5.84 -10.35
C THR A 236 -7.28 -5.19 -10.69
N PRO A 237 -6.73 -5.40 -11.90
CA PRO A 237 -5.50 -4.76 -12.33
C PRO A 237 -5.54 -3.21 -12.21
N SER A 238 -6.71 -2.60 -12.42
CA SER A 238 -6.90 -1.17 -12.23
C SER A 238 -6.74 -0.74 -10.77
N VAL A 239 -7.32 -1.48 -9.82
CA VAL A 239 -7.17 -1.21 -8.37
C VAL A 239 -5.70 -1.39 -7.95
N ILE A 240 -5.03 -2.43 -8.43
CA ILE A 240 -3.59 -2.64 -8.18
C ILE A 240 -2.76 -1.47 -8.73
N GLY A 241 -3.10 -0.97 -9.93
CA GLY A 241 -2.53 0.24 -10.51
C GLY A 241 -2.69 1.45 -9.59
N PHE A 242 -3.91 1.72 -9.13
CA PHE A 242 -4.18 2.83 -8.21
C PHE A 242 -3.47 2.69 -6.87
N ILE A 243 -3.41 1.50 -6.27
CA ILE A 243 -2.63 1.24 -5.05
C ILE A 243 -1.16 1.58 -5.31
N GLY A 244 -0.62 1.06 -6.42
CA GLY A 244 0.73 1.36 -6.85
C GLY A 244 0.95 2.87 -6.92
N ASP A 245 0.14 3.60 -7.66
CA ASP A 245 0.31 5.02 -7.93
C ASP A 245 0.11 5.91 -6.69
N SER A 246 -0.85 5.57 -5.82
CA SER A 246 -1.15 6.31 -4.58
C SER A 246 -0.06 6.18 -3.53
N ILE A 247 0.69 5.07 -3.55
CA ILE A 247 1.76 4.81 -2.59
C ILE A 247 3.03 5.50 -3.06
N GLY A 248 3.50 6.47 -2.28
CA GLY A 248 4.84 7.03 -2.44
C GLY A 248 5.91 5.94 -2.28
N ALA A 249 7.14 6.19 -2.76
CA ALA A 249 8.18 5.15 -2.70
C ALA A 249 8.52 4.68 -1.27
N PHE A 250 8.39 5.55 -0.27
CA PHE A 250 8.74 5.27 1.13
C PHE A 250 7.81 4.30 1.88
N PRO A 251 6.47 4.40 1.78
CA PRO A 251 5.58 3.40 2.37
C PRO A 251 5.54 2.05 1.64
N SER A 252 6.01 1.98 0.38
CA SER A 252 5.93 0.75 -0.45
C SER A 252 6.61 -0.48 0.18
N PRO A 253 7.83 -0.40 0.75
CA PRO A 253 8.49 -1.55 1.39
C PRO A 253 7.72 -2.10 2.60
N ASN A 254 7.15 -1.22 3.45
CA ASN A 254 6.36 -1.67 4.59
C ASN A 254 5.10 -2.40 4.13
N LEU A 255 4.40 -1.89 3.11
CA LEU A 255 3.26 -2.58 2.54
C LEU A 255 3.65 -3.93 1.92
N ALA A 256 4.71 -3.97 1.10
CA ALA A 256 5.18 -5.20 0.48
C ALA A 256 5.56 -6.26 1.53
N ALA A 257 6.27 -5.84 2.58
CA ALA A 257 6.66 -6.72 3.69
C ALA A 257 5.44 -7.26 4.43
N ASN A 258 4.46 -6.40 4.74
CA ASN A 258 3.25 -6.81 5.44
C ASN A 258 2.38 -7.75 4.59
N VAL A 259 2.18 -7.43 3.31
CA VAL A 259 1.44 -8.29 2.36
C VAL A 259 2.11 -9.65 2.24
N PHE A 260 3.44 -9.69 2.10
CA PHE A 260 4.21 -10.93 2.10
C PHE A 260 3.98 -11.74 3.39
N MET A 261 4.09 -11.10 4.56
CA MET A 261 3.92 -11.77 5.86
C MET A 261 2.50 -12.33 6.07
N PHE A 262 1.47 -11.67 5.53
CA PHE A 262 0.10 -12.15 5.66
C PHE A 262 -0.24 -13.25 4.64
N VAL A 263 0.26 -13.17 3.41
CA VAL A 263 -0.15 -14.10 2.33
C VAL A 263 0.73 -15.34 2.25
N SER A 264 2.04 -15.23 2.47
CA SER A 264 2.99 -16.35 2.29
C SER A 264 2.65 -17.62 3.10
N PRO A 265 2.17 -17.55 4.37
CA PRO A 265 1.81 -18.76 5.12
C PRO A 265 0.53 -19.44 4.59
N HIS A 266 -0.14 -18.85 3.61
CA HIS A 266 -1.49 -19.22 3.17
C HIS A 266 -1.60 -19.50 1.67
N TYR A 267 -0.49 -19.65 0.93
CA TYR A 267 -0.50 -19.96 -0.51
C TYR A 267 -1.39 -21.16 -0.88
N LYS A 268 -1.48 -22.18 -0.02
CA LYS A 268 -2.32 -23.36 -0.25
C LYS A 268 -3.82 -23.12 -0.06
N LYS A 269 -4.22 -22.01 0.58
CA LYS A 269 -5.62 -21.70 0.94
C LYS A 269 -6.23 -20.61 0.07
N ILE A 270 -5.41 -19.78 -0.58
CA ILE A 270 -5.88 -18.70 -1.45
C ILE A 270 -6.34 -19.26 -2.79
N SER A 271 -7.34 -18.61 -3.39
CA SER A 271 -7.82 -18.98 -4.73
C SER A 271 -6.79 -18.62 -5.80
N THR A 272 -6.88 -19.25 -6.97
CA THR A 272 -6.04 -18.92 -8.13
C THR A 272 -6.12 -17.44 -8.49
N ALA A 273 -7.33 -16.86 -8.52
CA ALA A 273 -7.52 -15.44 -8.84
C ALA A 273 -6.87 -14.53 -7.77
N ALA A 274 -7.08 -14.83 -6.49
CA ALA A 274 -6.44 -14.10 -5.39
C ALA A 274 -4.91 -14.18 -5.46
N PHE A 275 -4.37 -15.34 -5.84
CA PHE A 275 -2.93 -15.53 -5.94
C PHE A 275 -2.33 -14.77 -7.12
N ALA A 276 -3.03 -14.69 -8.26
CA ALA A 276 -2.67 -13.83 -9.38
C ALA A 276 -2.59 -12.35 -8.95
N SER A 277 -3.63 -11.85 -8.26
CA SER A 277 -3.67 -10.48 -7.76
C SER A 277 -2.56 -10.21 -6.73
N TYR A 278 -2.23 -11.18 -5.87
CA TYR A 278 -1.09 -11.08 -4.94
C TYR A 278 0.24 -10.93 -5.68
N LEU A 279 0.50 -11.76 -6.70
CA LEU A 279 1.73 -11.69 -7.48
C LEU A 279 1.85 -10.35 -8.19
N GLN A 280 0.78 -9.90 -8.86
CA GLN A 280 0.73 -8.60 -9.54
C GLN A 280 0.96 -7.43 -8.58
N LEU A 281 0.25 -7.40 -7.45
CA LEU A 281 0.43 -6.36 -6.44
C LEU A 281 1.85 -6.36 -5.91
N SER A 282 2.40 -7.52 -5.56
CA SER A 282 3.74 -7.63 -5.00
C SER A 282 4.81 -7.18 -6.00
N THR A 283 4.70 -7.58 -7.27
CA THR A 283 5.56 -7.09 -8.36
C THR A 283 5.52 -5.56 -8.45
N ARG A 284 4.33 -4.96 -8.46
CA ARG A 284 4.16 -3.50 -8.55
C ARG A 284 4.79 -2.78 -7.36
N LEU A 285 4.59 -3.30 -6.14
CA LEU A 285 5.17 -2.72 -4.93
C LEU A 285 6.69 -2.82 -4.90
N ILE A 286 7.24 -3.98 -5.28
CA ILE A 286 8.70 -4.22 -5.33
C ILE A 286 9.36 -3.29 -6.37
N ASN A 287 8.77 -3.18 -7.56
CA ASN A 287 9.28 -2.28 -8.60
C ASN A 287 9.33 -0.81 -8.13
N LYS A 288 8.42 -0.37 -7.25
CA LYS A 288 8.42 1.02 -6.74
C LYS A 288 9.63 1.36 -5.87
N PHE A 289 10.13 0.43 -5.04
CA PHE A 289 11.26 0.72 -4.15
C PHE A 289 12.60 0.22 -4.68
N LYS A 290 12.64 -0.49 -5.80
CA LYS A 290 13.88 -0.95 -6.44
C LYS A 290 14.96 0.13 -6.57
N ASN A 291 14.58 1.36 -6.93
CA ASN A 291 15.53 2.45 -7.15
C ASN A 291 15.97 3.17 -5.86
N HIS A 292 15.47 2.74 -4.70
CA HIS A 292 15.75 3.40 -3.42
C HIS A 292 16.79 2.56 -2.67
N SER A 293 17.82 3.24 -2.14
CA SER A 293 18.77 2.60 -1.24
C SER A 293 18.01 2.08 -0.02
N TRP A 294 17.93 0.76 0.12
CA TRP A 294 17.30 0.03 1.22
C TRP A 294 17.88 0.41 2.57
N PHE A 295 19.16 0.76 2.56
CA PHE A 295 19.89 1.14 3.73
C PHE A 295 19.51 2.57 4.07
N PRO A 296 18.99 2.82 5.29
CA PRO A 296 18.80 4.17 5.78
C PRO A 296 20.12 4.90 5.57
N THR A 297 20.09 5.97 4.76
CA THR A 297 21.24 6.84 4.60
C THR A 297 21.71 7.20 6.00
N ASP A 298 22.94 6.82 6.35
CA ASP A 298 23.49 6.90 7.69
C ASP A 298 23.01 8.19 8.37
N PRO A 299 22.40 8.15 9.57
CA PRO A 299 21.90 9.35 10.24
C PRO A 299 22.94 10.48 10.30
N LEU A 300 24.24 10.17 10.20
CA LEU A 300 25.32 11.14 10.03
C LEU A 300 25.23 11.95 8.72
N GLN A 301 24.86 11.36 7.60
CA GLN A 301 24.62 12.10 6.34
C GLN A 301 23.35 12.95 6.39
N SER A 302 22.30 12.48 7.08
CA SER A 302 21.08 13.28 7.28
C SER A 302 21.31 14.53 8.14
N ARG A 303 22.33 14.51 9.02
CA ARG A 303 22.75 15.68 9.81
C ARG A 303 23.47 16.76 8.98
N ILE A 304 24.10 16.39 7.87
CA ILE A 304 24.83 17.35 7.02
C ILE A 304 23.87 18.19 6.16
N LEU A 305 22.66 17.70 5.89
CA LEU A 305 21.62 18.41 5.12
C LEU A 305 20.54 19.07 5.97
N ARG A 306 20.53 18.90 7.29
CA ARG A 306 19.62 19.65 8.17
C ARG A 306 20.21 21.04 8.37
N GLU A 307 19.47 22.06 7.95
CA GLU A 307 19.71 23.46 8.33
C GLU A 307 19.98 23.56 9.84
N PRO A 308 20.89 24.46 10.27
CA PRO A 308 21.22 24.63 11.69
C PRO A 308 19.93 24.83 12.50
N PRO A 309 19.81 24.20 13.68
CA PRO A 309 18.61 24.27 14.49
C PRO A 309 18.27 25.73 14.77
N LYS A 310 17.11 26.19 14.27
CA LYS A 310 16.55 27.48 14.66
C LYS A 310 16.49 27.48 16.20
N PRO A 311 16.97 28.55 16.87
CA PRO A 311 17.02 28.60 18.33
C PRO A 311 15.63 28.31 18.88
N GLN A 312 15.52 27.22 19.64
CA GLN A 312 14.33 26.90 20.41
C GLN A 312 14.16 28.02 21.44
N THR A 313 13.28 28.98 21.15
CA THR A 313 12.75 29.87 22.18
C THR A 313 12.05 28.99 23.20
N ASN A 314 12.65 28.87 24.39
CA ASN A 314 12.03 28.18 25.52
C ASN A 314 10.62 28.76 25.70
N PRO A 315 9.56 27.93 25.67
CA PRO A 315 8.23 28.40 25.98
C PRO A 315 8.26 28.95 27.41
N VAL A 316 7.83 30.20 27.55
CA VAL A 316 7.63 30.84 28.85
C VAL A 316 6.58 30.02 29.58
N ASP A 317 6.93 29.45 30.73
CA ASP A 317 6.01 28.78 31.66
C ASP A 317 4.95 29.80 32.09
N TYR A 318 3.77 29.71 31.49
CA TYR A 318 2.57 30.40 31.96
C TYR A 318 1.79 29.45 32.88
N ASP A 319 1.50 29.93 34.09
CA ASP A 319 0.78 29.22 35.15
C ASP A 319 -0.42 28.41 34.65
N SER A 320 -0.45 27.17 35.13
CA SER A 320 -1.14 26.01 34.60
C SER A 320 -2.58 25.83 35.11
N ASP A 321 -3.45 26.82 34.90
CA ASP A 321 -4.91 26.67 35.10
C ASP A 321 -5.72 26.83 33.80
N PHE A 322 -5.03 26.94 32.65
CA PHE A 322 -5.65 27.18 31.33
C PHE A 322 -5.60 25.96 30.39
N SER A 323 -5.52 24.74 30.92
CA SER A 323 -5.60 23.51 30.12
C SER A 323 -7.06 23.11 29.79
N ASP A 324 -7.85 24.09 29.34
CA ASP A 324 -9.17 23.83 28.74
C ASP A 324 -8.94 23.54 27.25
N GLY A 325 -8.60 22.27 26.94
CA GLY A 325 -8.37 21.65 25.62
C GLY A 325 -8.84 22.44 24.40
N GLY A 326 -8.09 23.48 24.03
CA GLY A 326 -8.39 24.35 22.91
C GLY A 326 -7.88 23.73 21.63
N THR A 327 -8.52 22.67 21.16
CA THR A 327 -8.15 22.04 19.90
C THR A 327 -8.52 22.96 18.73
N GLU A 328 -7.55 23.28 17.88
CA GLU A 328 -7.59 24.15 16.69
C GLU A 328 -8.48 23.64 15.54
N TYR A 329 -9.60 22.97 15.82
CA TYR A 329 -10.52 22.48 14.79
C TYR A 329 -11.42 23.61 14.27
N GLU A 330 -10.84 24.51 13.49
CA GLU A 330 -11.60 25.39 12.64
C GLU A 330 -11.96 24.62 11.35
N ASP A 331 -13.27 24.42 11.14
CA ASP A 331 -13.86 23.62 10.03
C ASP A 331 -13.45 24.11 8.62
N SER A 332 -12.75 25.25 8.51
CA SER A 332 -12.24 25.82 7.25
C SER A 332 -10.72 25.69 7.03
N TYR A 333 -9.93 25.33 8.05
CA TYR A 333 -8.46 25.20 7.93
C TYR A 333 -8.01 23.75 7.70
N LEU A 334 -8.89 22.79 7.99
CA LEU A 334 -8.59 21.36 7.89
C LEU A 334 -8.38 20.88 6.44
N ASP A 335 -8.95 21.52 5.42
CA ASP A 335 -8.77 21.02 4.05
C ASP A 335 -7.41 21.45 3.44
N GLU A 336 -6.91 22.66 3.74
CA GLU A 336 -5.68 23.19 3.10
C GLU A 336 -4.38 22.83 3.84
N GLU A 337 -4.38 22.82 5.18
CA GLU A 337 -3.18 22.44 5.94
C GLU A 337 -3.01 20.94 6.05
N GLN A 338 -4.11 20.17 6.07
CA GLN A 338 -4.01 18.71 6.11
C GLN A 338 -3.34 18.17 4.85
N ASP A 339 -3.70 18.65 3.65
CA ASP A 339 -3.04 18.22 2.41
C ASP A 339 -1.53 18.61 2.36
N LYS A 340 -1.11 19.67 3.08
CA LYS A 340 0.31 20.05 3.20
C LYS A 340 1.04 19.21 4.25
N GLU A 341 0.47 19.05 5.44
CA GLU A 341 1.06 18.27 6.53
C GLU A 341 1.17 16.78 6.15
N ASP A 342 0.17 16.29 5.41
CA ASP A 342 0.10 14.95 4.84
C ASP A 342 1.25 14.65 3.86
N LYS A 343 1.74 15.67 3.15
CA LYS A 343 2.86 15.51 2.21
C LYS A 343 4.20 15.33 2.93
N TYR A 344 4.33 15.80 4.17
CA TYR A 344 5.60 15.80 4.91
C TYR A 344 5.64 14.81 6.09
N HIS A 345 4.51 14.46 6.70
CA HIS A 345 4.51 13.68 7.96
C HIS A 345 4.36 12.17 7.81
N PHE A 346 3.93 11.64 6.67
CA PHE A 346 3.96 10.19 6.41
C PHE A 346 5.26 9.73 5.74
N GLN A 347 6.41 10.29 6.13
CA GLN A 347 7.68 9.61 5.92
C GLN A 347 7.74 8.40 6.87
N LEU A 348 6.97 7.38 6.53
CA LEU A 348 7.07 6.05 7.10
C LEU A 348 8.47 5.54 6.79
N THR A 349 9.35 5.59 7.79
CA THR A 349 10.68 5.01 7.69
C THR A 349 10.53 3.51 7.50
N VAL A 350 11.26 2.98 6.51
CA VAL A 350 11.37 1.55 6.32
C VAL A 350 12.07 0.97 7.54
N THR A 351 11.37 0.13 8.28
CA THR A 351 11.92 -0.46 9.50
C THR A 351 12.90 -1.59 9.15
N TYR A 352 13.94 -1.78 9.96
CA TYR A 352 14.89 -2.89 9.79
C TYR A 352 14.19 -4.25 9.72
N GLN A 353 13.13 -4.43 10.50
CA GLN A 353 12.34 -5.66 10.49
C GLN A 353 11.57 -5.85 9.18
N ALA A 354 11.03 -4.79 8.56
CA ALA A 354 10.41 -4.88 7.24
C ALA A 354 11.44 -5.29 6.18
N ILE A 355 12.68 -4.77 6.27
CA ILE A 355 13.79 -5.22 5.41
C ILE A 355 14.05 -6.71 5.61
N LYS A 356 14.16 -7.18 6.85
CA LYS A 356 14.35 -8.61 7.16
C LYS A 356 13.22 -9.49 6.59
N TRP A 357 11.98 -9.02 6.60
CA TRP A 357 10.87 -9.74 5.98
C TRP A 357 10.97 -9.74 4.45
N LEU A 358 11.40 -8.64 3.85
CA LEU A 358 11.65 -8.58 2.41
C LEU A 358 12.85 -9.43 2.00
N GLU A 359 13.87 -9.59 2.84
CA GLU A 359 14.95 -10.56 2.63
C GLU A 359 14.41 -12.00 2.63
N ASN A 360 13.34 -12.29 3.36
CA ASN A 360 12.71 -13.62 3.30
C ASN A 360 12.05 -13.91 1.94
N VAL A 361 11.70 -12.88 1.16
CA VAL A 361 11.10 -13.05 -0.19
C VAL A 361 12.06 -13.77 -1.13
N ILE A 362 13.36 -13.56 -0.98
CA ILE A 362 14.39 -14.19 -1.85
C ILE A 362 14.92 -15.51 -1.28
N THR A 363 14.41 -15.98 -0.15
CA THR A 363 14.87 -17.24 0.44
C THR A 363 14.47 -18.44 -0.40
N SER A 364 15.33 -19.45 -0.41
CA SER A 364 15.09 -20.69 -1.16
C SER A 364 13.77 -21.37 -0.76
N SER A 365 13.42 -21.34 0.54
CA SER A 365 12.16 -21.89 1.06
C SER A 365 10.94 -21.19 0.47
N HIS A 366 10.93 -19.85 0.46
CA HIS A 366 9.80 -19.09 -0.06
C HIS A 366 9.60 -19.30 -1.56
N ILE A 367 10.69 -19.25 -2.34
CA ILE A 367 10.63 -19.48 -3.79
C ILE A 367 10.11 -20.90 -4.06
N THR A 368 10.56 -21.90 -3.30
CA THR A 368 10.07 -23.28 -3.42
C THR A 368 8.58 -23.38 -3.12
N ASP A 369 8.10 -22.75 -2.05
CA ASP A 369 6.67 -22.72 -1.71
C ASP A 369 5.84 -22.02 -2.80
N LEU A 370 6.37 -20.96 -3.40
CA LEU A 370 5.75 -20.23 -4.50
C LEU A 370 5.65 -21.10 -5.77
N LEU A 371 6.72 -21.80 -6.13
CA LEU A 371 6.75 -22.73 -7.27
C LEU A 371 5.76 -23.88 -7.06
N ASN A 372 5.74 -24.48 -5.87
CA ASN A 372 4.83 -25.57 -5.54
C ASN A 372 3.35 -25.12 -5.61
N ALA A 373 3.05 -23.90 -5.18
CA ALA A 373 1.69 -23.36 -5.22
C ALA A 373 1.21 -23.03 -6.65
N THR A 374 2.14 -22.74 -7.56
CA THR A 374 1.83 -22.33 -8.95
C THR A 374 1.92 -23.48 -9.96
N GLN A 375 2.63 -24.57 -9.65
CA GLN A 375 2.93 -25.68 -10.56
C GLN A 375 1.69 -26.28 -11.25
N SER A 376 0.55 -26.34 -10.55
CA SER A 376 -0.69 -26.93 -11.08
C SER A 376 -1.58 -25.93 -11.82
N GLN A 377 -1.17 -24.66 -11.93
CA GLN A 377 -2.04 -23.56 -12.35
C GLN A 377 -1.39 -22.74 -13.47
N ALA A 378 -1.53 -23.20 -14.72
CA ALA A 378 -0.91 -22.58 -15.89
C ALA A 378 -1.27 -21.08 -16.06
N SER A 379 -2.46 -20.66 -15.63
CA SER A 379 -2.89 -19.25 -15.66
C SER A 379 -2.05 -18.32 -14.78
N LEU A 380 -1.36 -18.86 -13.77
CA LEU A 380 -0.49 -18.08 -12.88
C LEU A 380 0.92 -17.87 -13.43
N LEU A 381 1.31 -18.64 -14.45
CA LEU A 381 2.67 -18.63 -14.97
C LEU A 381 3.14 -17.23 -15.40
N PRO A 382 2.35 -16.40 -16.12
CA PRO A 382 2.79 -15.06 -16.50
C PRO A 382 3.08 -14.17 -15.28
N HIS A 383 2.20 -14.23 -14.26
CA HIS A 383 2.35 -13.42 -13.04
C HIS A 383 3.52 -13.92 -12.17
N LEU A 384 3.75 -15.22 -12.14
CA LEU A 384 4.90 -15.83 -11.45
C LEU A 384 6.21 -15.39 -12.09
N VAL A 385 6.30 -15.47 -13.43
CA VAL A 385 7.48 -15.07 -14.20
C VAL A 385 7.78 -13.59 -13.99
N GLU A 386 6.74 -12.76 -14.02
CA GLU A 386 6.84 -11.33 -13.74
C GLU A 386 7.40 -11.07 -12.33
N TYR A 387 6.83 -11.74 -11.33
CA TYR A 387 7.27 -11.64 -9.94
C TYR A 387 8.72 -12.11 -9.75
N LEU A 388 9.08 -13.30 -10.25
CA LEU A 388 10.43 -13.87 -10.15
C LEU A 388 11.47 -12.99 -10.87
N SER A 389 11.12 -12.44 -12.02
CA SER A 389 11.97 -11.47 -12.74
C SER A 389 12.17 -10.21 -11.92
N THR A 390 11.12 -9.67 -11.30
CA THR A 390 11.18 -8.47 -10.47
C THR A 390 12.03 -8.67 -9.21
N ILE A 391 12.00 -9.84 -8.57
CA ILE A 391 12.89 -10.12 -7.43
C ILE A 391 14.35 -10.27 -7.87
N GLU A 392 14.66 -10.94 -8.98
CA GLU A 392 16.05 -11.04 -9.47
C GLU A 392 16.65 -9.67 -9.74
N VAL A 393 15.84 -8.81 -10.35
CA VAL A 393 16.21 -7.46 -10.70
C VAL A 393 16.39 -6.57 -9.47
N THR A 394 15.60 -6.79 -8.42
CA THR A 394 15.63 -5.96 -7.20
C THR A 394 16.75 -6.37 -6.24
N TRP A 395 17.13 -7.65 -6.23
CA TRP A 395 18.22 -8.19 -5.41
C TRP A 395 19.36 -8.76 -6.27
N PRO A 396 20.19 -7.88 -6.89
CA PRO A 396 21.25 -8.33 -7.80
C PRO A 396 22.26 -9.27 -7.15
N SER A 397 22.56 -9.09 -5.86
CA SER A 397 23.47 -9.96 -5.10
C SER A 397 22.99 -11.40 -4.93
N SER A 398 21.69 -11.65 -5.08
CA SER A 398 21.05 -12.94 -4.85
C SER A 398 20.52 -13.58 -6.14
N GLN A 399 20.79 -13.00 -7.31
CA GLN A 399 20.31 -13.51 -8.60
C GLN A 399 20.71 -14.97 -8.83
N GLU A 400 21.96 -15.33 -8.54
CA GLU A 400 22.43 -16.70 -8.74
C GLU A 400 21.71 -17.69 -7.81
N GLU A 401 21.53 -17.33 -6.53
CA GLU A 401 20.81 -18.16 -5.56
C GLU A 401 19.34 -18.34 -5.94
N ILE A 402 18.68 -17.27 -6.41
CA ILE A 402 17.30 -17.30 -6.89
C ILE A 402 17.18 -18.26 -8.08
N ARG A 403 18.02 -18.11 -9.11
CA ARG A 403 18.03 -18.98 -10.30
C ARG A 403 18.31 -20.44 -9.95
N ASN A 404 19.31 -20.68 -9.10
CA ASN A 404 19.65 -22.02 -8.63
C ASN A 404 18.47 -22.67 -7.91
N THR A 405 17.79 -21.91 -7.04
CA THR A 405 16.58 -22.40 -6.36
C THR A 405 15.48 -22.74 -7.35
N ILE A 406 15.23 -21.88 -8.35
CA ILE A 406 14.19 -22.11 -9.36
C ILE A 406 14.48 -23.39 -10.15
N ILE A 407 15.71 -23.56 -10.61
CA ILE A 407 16.12 -24.73 -11.40
C ILE A 407 16.02 -26.00 -10.55
N ALA A 408 16.58 -25.98 -9.34
CA ALA A 408 16.60 -27.14 -8.44
C ALA A 408 15.20 -27.62 -8.03
N ASN A 409 14.26 -26.70 -7.80
CA ASN A 409 12.93 -27.06 -7.30
C ASN A 409 11.88 -27.29 -8.40
N SER A 410 12.09 -26.73 -9.60
CA SER A 410 11.15 -26.92 -10.71
C SER A 410 11.38 -28.19 -11.53
N ASN A 411 12.52 -28.88 -11.36
CA ASN A 411 12.94 -29.98 -12.23
C ASN A 411 12.86 -29.61 -13.72
N GLY A 412 13.19 -28.36 -14.07
CA GLY A 412 13.13 -27.86 -15.45
C GLY A 412 11.72 -27.54 -15.97
N GLN A 413 10.66 -27.79 -15.20
CA GLN A 413 9.28 -27.54 -15.64
C GLN A 413 9.03 -26.06 -15.91
N VAL A 414 9.53 -25.15 -15.06
CA VAL A 414 9.35 -23.71 -15.25
C VAL A 414 9.94 -23.25 -16.59
N ILE A 415 11.13 -23.72 -16.94
CA ILE A 415 11.80 -23.42 -18.22
C ILE A 415 10.95 -23.93 -19.39
N SER A 416 10.52 -25.20 -19.31
CA SER A 416 9.72 -25.85 -20.34
C SER A 416 8.37 -25.16 -20.57
N TYR A 417 7.64 -24.88 -19.49
CA TYR A 417 6.34 -24.19 -19.54
C TYR A 417 6.48 -22.73 -20.00
N LEU A 418 7.48 -22.00 -19.50
CA LEU A 418 7.75 -20.62 -19.91
C LEU A 418 8.01 -20.54 -21.42
N TYR A 419 8.82 -21.45 -21.94
CA TYR A 419 9.07 -21.52 -23.38
C TYR A 419 7.77 -21.84 -24.15
N ARG A 420 7.10 -22.94 -23.80
CA ARG A 420 5.94 -23.45 -24.56
C ARG A 420 4.74 -22.52 -24.55
N GLU A 421 4.43 -21.93 -23.41
CA GLU A 421 3.19 -21.16 -23.24
C GLU A 421 3.36 -19.67 -23.57
N ILE A 422 4.55 -19.10 -23.36
CA ILE A 422 4.77 -17.66 -23.45
C ILE A 422 5.77 -17.32 -24.56
N VAL A 423 7.02 -17.79 -24.46
CA VAL A 423 8.10 -17.33 -25.34
C VAL A 423 7.93 -17.81 -26.79
N ARG A 424 7.56 -19.08 -26.99
CA ARG A 424 7.34 -19.67 -28.32
C ARG A 424 6.26 -18.93 -29.11
N ARG A 425 5.24 -18.40 -28.42
CA ARG A 425 4.13 -17.63 -29.01
C ARG A 425 4.41 -16.13 -29.08
N SER A 426 5.58 -15.68 -28.62
CA SER A 426 5.98 -14.29 -28.66
C SER A 426 6.23 -13.85 -30.11
N PRO A 427 5.79 -12.64 -30.51
CA PRO A 427 6.12 -12.09 -31.83
C PRO A 427 7.60 -11.70 -31.94
N LEU A 428 8.31 -11.56 -30.81
CA LEU A 428 9.73 -11.23 -30.81
C LEU A 428 10.55 -12.37 -31.41
N GLY A 429 11.39 -12.05 -32.39
CA GLY A 429 12.24 -13.01 -33.08
C GLY A 429 11.55 -13.86 -34.13
N GLN A 430 10.27 -13.57 -34.44
CA GLN A 430 9.56 -14.19 -35.56
C GLN A 430 9.83 -13.42 -36.86
N GLU A 431 9.88 -14.13 -37.99
CA GLU A 431 10.39 -13.62 -39.28
C GLU A 431 9.53 -12.51 -39.92
N GLU A 432 8.21 -12.47 -39.68
CA GLU A 432 7.30 -11.62 -40.47
C GLU A 432 6.96 -10.25 -39.83
N ASP A 433 7.11 -10.03 -38.52
CA ASP A 433 6.61 -8.82 -37.84
C ASP A 433 7.51 -8.28 -36.69
N SER A 434 8.75 -8.74 -36.60
CA SER A 434 9.65 -8.43 -35.47
C SER A 434 9.80 -6.92 -35.25
N LEU A 435 10.11 -6.15 -36.30
CA LEU A 435 10.40 -4.71 -36.21
C LEU A 435 9.26 -3.86 -35.58
N ILE A 436 8.00 -4.21 -35.82
CA ILE A 436 6.85 -3.49 -35.25
C ILE A 436 6.70 -3.82 -33.76
N ALA A 437 6.89 -5.08 -33.38
CA ALA A 437 6.86 -5.51 -31.97
C ALA A 437 8.01 -4.91 -31.12
N PHE A 438 9.13 -4.50 -31.74
CA PHE A 438 10.21 -3.77 -31.05
C PHE A 438 9.85 -2.30 -30.74
N LEU A 439 8.89 -1.71 -31.45
CA LEU A 439 8.56 -0.28 -31.38
C LEU A 439 7.33 0.01 -30.53
N ASP A 440 6.51 -0.99 -30.24
CA ASP A 440 5.15 -0.76 -29.80
C ASP A 440 5.00 -0.80 -28.27
N SER A 441 4.96 0.37 -27.62
CA SER A 441 4.46 0.60 -26.25
C SER A 441 5.13 -0.13 -25.06
N GLU A 442 4.99 0.46 -23.87
CA GLU A 442 5.37 -0.15 -22.58
C GLU A 442 4.74 -1.55 -22.37
N HIS A 443 3.59 -1.81 -23.01
CA HIS A 443 2.84 -3.06 -22.89
C HIS A 443 3.51 -4.25 -23.57
N THR A 444 4.21 -4.04 -24.68
CA THR A 444 4.92 -5.14 -25.38
C THR A 444 6.16 -5.57 -24.61
N ILE A 445 6.79 -4.62 -23.91
CA ILE A 445 7.96 -4.87 -23.05
C ILE A 445 7.59 -5.82 -21.91
N ASP A 446 6.58 -5.46 -21.11
CA ASP A 446 6.19 -6.29 -19.97
C ASP A 446 5.71 -7.68 -20.40
N LYS A 447 5.00 -7.76 -21.53
CA LYS A 447 4.35 -8.99 -21.98
C LYS A 447 5.31 -9.98 -22.66
N HIS A 448 6.27 -9.50 -23.44
CA HIS A 448 7.05 -10.35 -24.34
C HIS A 448 8.55 -10.37 -24.01
N TRP A 449 9.14 -9.22 -23.67
CA TRP A 449 10.57 -9.16 -23.39
C TRP A 449 10.97 -9.81 -22.09
N ARG A 450 10.26 -9.49 -21.01
CA ARG A 450 10.58 -10.01 -19.66
C ARG A 450 10.59 -11.55 -19.62
N PRO A 451 9.59 -12.27 -20.17
CA PRO A 451 9.64 -13.72 -20.27
C PRO A 451 10.82 -14.29 -21.05
N ILE A 452 11.23 -13.64 -22.15
CA ILE A 452 12.35 -14.10 -22.98
C ILE A 452 13.68 -13.94 -22.26
N ILE A 453 13.92 -12.77 -21.65
CA ILE A 453 15.13 -12.48 -20.90
C ILE A 453 15.26 -13.44 -19.73
N PHE A 454 14.16 -13.62 -18.98
CA PHE A 454 14.12 -14.53 -17.85
C PHE A 454 14.35 -15.99 -18.26
N LEU A 455 13.76 -16.43 -19.38
CA LEU A 455 14.01 -17.77 -19.94
C LEU A 455 15.48 -17.95 -20.33
N ALA A 456 16.07 -16.97 -21.02
CA ALA A 456 17.48 -17.01 -21.42
C ALA A 456 18.41 -17.10 -20.20
N ASP A 457 18.16 -16.31 -19.16
CA ASP A 457 18.96 -16.34 -17.92
C ASP A 457 18.83 -17.69 -17.18
N LEU A 458 17.62 -18.23 -17.05
CA LEU A 458 17.39 -19.55 -16.43
C LEU A 458 18.02 -20.68 -17.24
N TYR A 459 17.86 -20.66 -18.55
CA TYR A 459 18.38 -21.70 -19.42
C TYR A 459 19.91 -21.66 -19.51
N CYS A 460 20.51 -20.45 -19.58
CA CYS A 460 21.95 -20.24 -19.41
C CYS A 460 22.48 -20.95 -18.17
N LYS A 461 21.81 -20.76 -17.02
CA LYS A 461 22.22 -21.33 -15.74
C LYS A 461 22.03 -22.85 -15.72
N ALA A 462 20.94 -23.36 -16.29
CA ALA A 462 20.73 -24.81 -16.43
C ALA A 462 21.83 -25.47 -17.27
N LEU A 463 22.20 -24.87 -18.41
CA LEU A 463 23.29 -25.35 -19.28
C LEU A 463 24.67 -25.32 -18.60
N GLU A 464 24.84 -24.45 -17.60
CA GLU A 464 26.07 -24.33 -16.82
C GLU A 464 26.29 -25.56 -15.92
N THR A 465 25.21 -26.11 -15.38
CA THR A 465 25.22 -27.26 -14.48
C THR A 465 25.05 -28.59 -15.20
N MET A 466 24.55 -28.57 -16.44
CA MET A 466 24.22 -29.75 -17.23
C MET A 466 25.44 -30.32 -17.95
N ASP A 467 25.60 -31.64 -17.98
CA ASP A 467 26.60 -32.28 -18.84
C ASP A 467 26.06 -32.62 -20.24
N ASP A 468 26.91 -33.12 -21.14
CA ASP A 468 26.50 -33.40 -22.52
C ASP A 468 25.51 -34.59 -22.61
N GLN A 469 25.56 -35.54 -21.66
CA GLN A 469 24.60 -36.66 -21.62
C GLN A 469 23.23 -36.21 -21.14
N GLU A 470 23.20 -35.33 -20.14
CA GLU A 470 22.00 -34.68 -19.64
C GLU A 470 21.37 -33.76 -20.69
N PHE A 471 22.20 -33.08 -21.48
CA PHE A 471 21.78 -32.21 -22.58
C PHE A 471 21.20 -32.98 -23.78
N LEU A 472 21.88 -34.06 -24.20
CA LEU A 472 21.48 -34.89 -25.34
C LEU A 472 20.49 -36.00 -24.96
N GLY A 473 20.14 -36.13 -23.67
CA GLY A 473 19.30 -37.19 -23.15
C GLY A 473 17.94 -37.28 -23.84
N ASN A 474 17.57 -38.47 -24.30
CA ASN A 474 16.36 -38.73 -25.10
C ASN A 474 15.04 -38.63 -24.33
N VAL A 475 15.05 -38.40 -23.00
CA VAL A 475 13.82 -38.27 -22.20
C VAL A 475 13.68 -36.83 -21.72
N PRO A 476 13.07 -35.94 -22.54
CA PRO A 476 12.88 -34.55 -22.18
C PRO A 476 12.03 -34.42 -20.91
N GLY A 477 12.51 -33.63 -19.95
CA GLY A 477 11.82 -33.37 -18.68
C GLY A 477 11.96 -34.46 -17.61
N SER A 478 12.84 -35.45 -17.80
CA SER A 478 13.29 -36.28 -16.66
C SER A 478 14.12 -35.42 -15.69
N PRO A 479 14.08 -35.67 -14.37
CA PRO A 479 14.92 -34.97 -13.41
C PRO A 479 16.39 -35.10 -13.83
N GLY A 480 17.07 -33.97 -14.03
CA GLY A 480 18.46 -33.93 -14.50
C GLY A 480 18.65 -34.00 -16.02
N CYS A 481 17.58 -33.98 -16.84
CA CYS A 481 17.70 -33.89 -18.30
C CYS A 481 17.37 -32.48 -18.81
N ASN A 482 17.69 -32.22 -20.08
CA ASN A 482 17.32 -30.99 -20.75
C ASN A 482 15.81 -30.67 -20.61
N PRO A 483 15.43 -29.49 -20.07
CA PRO A 483 14.03 -29.09 -19.95
C PRO A 483 13.34 -28.82 -21.30
N LEU A 484 14.12 -28.59 -22.36
CA LEU A 484 13.66 -28.37 -23.72
C LEU A 484 14.06 -29.56 -24.61
N THR A 485 13.20 -29.92 -25.56
CA THR A 485 13.58 -30.86 -26.63
C THR A 485 14.59 -30.22 -27.57
N LEU A 486 15.42 -31.00 -28.28
CA LEU A 486 16.38 -30.45 -29.25
C LEU A 486 15.72 -29.58 -30.34
N GLU A 487 14.50 -29.91 -30.74
CA GLU A 487 13.71 -29.09 -31.68
C GLU A 487 13.32 -27.74 -31.05
N GLU A 488 12.89 -27.74 -29.77
CA GLU A 488 12.60 -26.52 -29.03
C GLU A 488 13.85 -25.69 -28.79
N VAL A 489 15.00 -26.31 -28.54
CA VAL A 489 16.30 -25.62 -28.43
C VAL A 489 16.66 -24.97 -29.75
N ALA A 490 16.56 -25.67 -30.88
CA ALA A 490 16.84 -25.11 -32.19
C ALA A 490 15.91 -23.92 -32.52
N SER A 491 14.61 -24.07 -32.23
CA SER A 491 13.63 -22.99 -32.43
C SER A 491 13.89 -21.79 -31.51
N PHE A 492 14.24 -22.03 -30.25
CA PHE A 492 14.59 -20.97 -29.31
C PHE A 492 15.88 -20.25 -29.72
N SER A 493 16.91 -20.97 -30.15
CA SER A 493 18.15 -20.39 -30.68
C SER A 493 17.89 -19.53 -31.91
N ALA A 494 17.08 -19.99 -32.87
CA ALA A 494 16.70 -19.18 -34.03
C ALA A 494 15.97 -17.90 -33.61
N GLN A 495 15.02 -17.99 -32.66
CA GLN A 495 14.30 -16.86 -32.13
C GLN A 495 15.23 -15.84 -31.44
N LEU A 496 16.15 -16.31 -30.58
CA LEU A 496 17.14 -15.46 -29.92
C LEU A 496 18.09 -14.79 -30.92
N LEU A 497 18.54 -15.51 -31.95
CA LEU A 497 19.43 -14.99 -32.99
C LEU A 497 18.73 -13.87 -33.76
N ASN A 498 17.47 -14.06 -34.15
CA ASN A 498 16.68 -13.04 -34.82
C ASN A 498 16.53 -11.79 -33.95
N ILE A 499 16.25 -11.96 -32.65
CA ILE A 499 16.15 -10.83 -31.70
C ILE A 499 17.48 -10.07 -31.62
N VAL A 500 18.59 -10.79 -31.40
CA VAL A 500 19.93 -10.21 -31.29
C VAL A 500 20.33 -9.49 -32.58
N PHE A 501 20.04 -10.08 -33.74
CA PHE A 501 20.32 -9.48 -35.04
C PHE A 501 19.54 -8.17 -35.22
N THR A 502 18.25 -8.15 -34.87
CA THR A 502 17.43 -6.93 -34.92
C THR A 502 17.97 -5.84 -33.98
N LEU A 503 18.35 -6.17 -32.75
CA LEU A 503 18.98 -5.23 -31.81
C LEU A 503 20.31 -4.68 -32.37
N TYR A 504 21.13 -5.53 -32.97
CA TYR A 504 22.40 -5.10 -33.56
C TYR A 504 22.18 -4.14 -34.74
N TRP A 505 21.23 -4.45 -35.63
CA TRP A 505 20.93 -3.63 -36.79
C TRP A 505 20.35 -2.27 -36.40
N ARG A 506 19.44 -2.24 -35.43
CA ARG A 506 18.86 -0.99 -34.90
C ARG A 506 19.91 -0.09 -34.26
N SER A 507 20.81 -0.68 -33.47
CA SER A 507 21.90 0.07 -32.85
C SER A 507 22.82 0.74 -33.87
N LEU A 508 22.83 0.38 -35.16
CA LEU A 508 23.63 1.05 -36.18
C LEU A 508 22.94 2.31 -36.74
N ASP A 509 21.62 2.29 -36.90
CA ASP A 509 20.86 3.40 -37.46
C ASP A 509 20.79 4.63 -36.54
N TYR A 510 20.93 4.42 -35.23
CA TYR A 510 20.89 5.49 -34.22
C TYR A 510 22.19 6.30 -34.06
N TRP A 511 23.32 5.85 -34.62
CA TRP A 511 24.61 6.56 -34.54
C TRP A 511 24.79 7.59 -35.67
N SER A 512 23.72 7.90 -36.39
CA SER A 512 23.65 9.00 -37.34
C SER A 512 23.62 10.35 -36.60
N ASP A 513 24.79 10.77 -36.10
CA ASP A 513 25.35 12.08 -35.68
C ASP A 513 24.47 13.32 -35.34
N ASP A 514 23.14 13.31 -35.41
CA ASP A 514 22.33 14.55 -35.48
C ASP A 514 21.30 14.72 -34.36
N TRP A 515 21.41 13.99 -33.24
CA TRP A 515 20.44 14.10 -32.14
C TRP A 515 21.11 14.36 -30.78
N ASP A 516 21.37 15.63 -30.53
CA ASP A 516 21.75 16.23 -29.24
C ASP A 516 20.58 16.31 -28.23
N GLU A 517 19.44 15.66 -28.51
CA GLU A 517 18.40 15.50 -27.50
C GLU A 517 18.65 14.19 -26.74
N PRO A 518 18.96 14.24 -25.44
CA PRO A 518 18.98 13.05 -24.61
C PRO A 518 17.52 12.63 -24.44
N TRP A 519 17.02 11.87 -25.41
CA TRP A 519 15.85 11.07 -25.17
C TRP A 519 16.27 10.22 -23.99
N ASP A 520 15.64 10.47 -22.85
CA ASP A 520 15.50 9.51 -21.80
C ASP A 520 14.66 8.38 -22.41
N THR A 521 15.24 7.64 -23.38
CA THR A 521 14.71 6.47 -24.03
C THR A 521 14.63 5.43 -22.95
N GLN A 522 13.61 5.63 -22.13
CA GLN A 522 12.76 4.68 -21.46
C GLN A 522 13.48 3.35 -21.39
N ARG A 523 14.40 3.28 -20.42
CA ARG A 523 15.09 2.04 -20.04
C ARG A 523 14.04 0.96 -20.10
N VAL A 524 14.20 0.00 -21.01
CA VAL A 524 13.28 -1.12 -21.30
C VAL A 524 13.28 -2.11 -20.12
N TYR A 525 13.21 -1.56 -18.91
CA TYR A 525 13.38 -2.17 -17.61
C TYR A 525 14.79 -2.75 -17.40
N VAL A 526 15.58 -1.97 -16.65
CA VAL A 526 16.90 -2.30 -16.04
C VAL A 526 18.06 -2.38 -17.01
N TYR A 527 17.90 -3.05 -18.13
CA TYR A 527 19.00 -3.35 -19.04
C TYR A 527 19.11 -2.30 -20.13
N SER A 528 20.33 -1.87 -20.40
CA SER A 528 20.67 -1.23 -21.66
C SER A 528 20.48 -2.21 -22.82
N GLU A 529 20.25 -1.69 -24.01
CA GLU A 529 20.18 -2.50 -25.24
C GLU A 529 21.43 -3.39 -25.42
N THR A 530 22.59 -2.88 -25.00
CA THR A 530 23.86 -3.62 -25.03
C THR A 530 23.86 -4.78 -24.04
N GLU A 531 23.47 -4.56 -22.78
CA GLU A 531 23.38 -5.62 -21.76
C GLU A 531 22.37 -6.71 -22.15
N LEU A 532 21.24 -6.29 -22.73
CA LEU A 532 20.22 -7.20 -23.24
C LEU A 532 20.79 -8.09 -24.36
N ARG A 533 21.45 -7.47 -25.34
CA ARG A 533 22.10 -8.19 -26.45
C ARG A 533 23.16 -9.17 -25.92
N GLU A 534 24.00 -8.74 -24.99
CA GLU A 534 25.03 -9.59 -24.38
C GLU A 534 24.40 -10.81 -23.69
N LYS A 535 23.35 -10.62 -22.88
CA LYS A 535 22.65 -11.73 -22.21
C LYS A 535 22.13 -12.78 -23.18
N LEU A 536 21.46 -12.34 -24.25
CA LEU A 536 20.90 -13.27 -25.25
C LEU A 536 22.01 -13.97 -26.04
N LEU A 537 23.09 -13.26 -26.38
CA LEU A 537 24.28 -13.84 -27.01
C LEU A 537 24.97 -14.88 -26.11
N TRP A 538 25.06 -14.62 -24.81
CA TRP A 538 25.61 -15.58 -23.85
C TRP A 538 24.81 -16.87 -23.81
N CYS A 539 23.48 -16.78 -23.90
CA CYS A 539 22.61 -17.97 -24.01
C CYS A 539 22.87 -18.74 -25.29
N LEU A 540 22.90 -18.04 -26.44
CA LEU A 540 23.20 -18.64 -27.74
C LEU A 540 24.55 -19.35 -27.74
N LEU A 541 25.60 -18.69 -27.25
CA LEU A 541 26.94 -19.24 -27.19
C LEU A 541 26.95 -20.54 -26.38
N ARG A 542 26.26 -20.57 -25.24
CA ARG A 542 26.20 -21.77 -24.40
C ARG A 542 25.46 -22.92 -25.03
N ILE A 543 24.38 -22.64 -25.76
CA ILE A 543 23.68 -23.66 -26.53
C ILE A 543 24.64 -24.26 -27.57
N HIS A 544 25.32 -23.41 -28.34
CA HIS A 544 26.24 -23.86 -29.40
C HIS A 544 27.50 -24.55 -28.88
N THR A 545 27.95 -24.30 -27.65
CA THR A 545 29.07 -25.06 -27.05
C THR A 545 28.71 -26.49 -26.66
N ARG A 546 27.41 -26.86 -26.68
CA ARG A 546 26.92 -28.21 -26.38
C ARG A 546 26.58 -29.03 -27.62
N GLU A 547 26.55 -28.38 -28.79
CA GLU A 547 26.50 -29.02 -30.12
C GLU A 547 27.90 -29.48 -30.55
#